data_AF-A0A924D1P4-F1
#
_entry.id   AF-A0A924D1P4-F1
#
_cell.length_a   1.000
_cell.length_b   1.000
_cell.length_c   1.000
_cell.angle_alpha   90.00
_cell.angle_beta   90.00
_cell.angle_gamma   90.00
#
_symmetry.space_group_name_H-M   'P 1'
#
loop_
_entity.id
_entity.type
_entity.pdbx_description
1 polymer ?
#
loop_
_entity_poly.entity_id
_entity_poly.type
_entity_poly.pdbx_seq_one_letter_code
_entity_poly.pdbx_strand_id
1 'polypeptide(L)'
;MPPAASARTPVQEAASGVAYPRFRSLAAQKWWVLAAAIIGGLAIWQGYGLRAGAIVPVDTVARGNLVETVVASGHVETPYRVENGSQMTGTVAQVPVREGQAVTAGQLLVVL
;
A
#
# COMPACT_ATOMS: atom_id res chain seq x y z
N MET A 1 113.09 -4.96 -23.53
CA MET A 1 113.19 -5.95 -22.44
C MET A 1 111.85 -5.95 -21.69
N PRO A 2 111.29 -7.13 -21.37
CA PRO A 2 109.86 -7.46 -21.23
C PRO A 2 109.37 -7.28 -19.75
N PRO A 3 108.17 -7.68 -19.27
CA PRO A 3 107.28 -8.69 -19.87
C PRO A 3 105.74 -8.60 -19.67
N ALA A 4 105.06 -9.41 -20.50
CA ALA A 4 103.98 -10.38 -20.18
C ALA A 4 102.69 -9.91 -19.46
N ALA A 5 101.54 -10.54 -19.63
CA ALA A 5 101.00 -11.53 -20.55
C ALA A 5 99.49 -11.56 -20.26
N SER A 6 98.71 -11.76 -21.31
CA SER A 6 97.40 -12.42 -21.35
C SER A 6 96.82 -12.98 -20.04
N ALA A 7 95.58 -12.61 -19.73
CA ALA A 7 94.64 -13.53 -19.10
C ALA A 7 93.19 -13.13 -19.44
N ARG A 8 92.40 -14.15 -19.75
CA ARG A 8 91.05 -14.10 -20.29
C ARG A 8 90.04 -13.68 -19.24
N THR A 9 88.95 -13.11 -19.72
CA THR A 9 87.68 -12.91 -19.02
C THR A 9 87.22 -14.20 -18.33
N PRO A 10 86.57 -14.07 -17.16
CA PRO A 10 85.37 -14.82 -16.93
C PRO A 10 84.18 -13.90 -16.65
N VAL A 11 83.04 -14.44 -17.07
CA VAL A 11 81.67 -13.99 -16.90
C VAL A 11 81.36 -13.75 -15.42
N GLN A 12 80.30 -12.94 -15.20
CA GLN A 12 79.39 -12.99 -14.03
C GLN A 12 79.64 -11.95 -12.93
N GLU A 13 78.75 -10.97 -12.87
CA GLU A 13 77.94 -10.75 -11.66
C GLU A 13 76.68 -9.99 -12.09
N ALA A 14 75.59 -10.72 -12.21
CA ALA A 14 74.26 -10.17 -12.37
C ALA A 14 73.89 -9.39 -11.11
N ALA A 15 74.28 -8.12 -11.03
CA ALA A 15 73.70 -7.18 -10.07
C ALA A 15 72.58 -6.44 -10.81
N SER A 16 71.37 -6.97 -10.63
CA SER A 16 70.09 -6.38 -10.99
C SER A 16 69.93 -4.99 -10.37
N GLY A 17 70.54 -3.98 -11.00
CA GLY A 17 70.18 -2.59 -10.82
C GLY A 17 68.91 -2.32 -11.62
N VAL A 18 67.76 -2.84 -11.17
CA VAL A 18 66.47 -2.35 -11.63
C VAL A 18 66.38 -0.92 -11.12
N ALA A 19 66.92 0.01 -11.91
CA ALA A 19 66.70 1.42 -11.74
C ALA A 19 65.23 1.68 -12.07
N TYR A 20 64.37 1.59 -11.06
CA TYR A 20 62.98 1.98 -11.18
C TYR A 20 62.96 3.40 -11.75
N PRO A 21 62.36 3.64 -12.92
CA PRO A 21 62.32 4.97 -13.48
C PRO A 21 61.59 5.88 -12.50
N ARG A 22 62.34 6.76 -11.84
CA ARG A 22 61.83 7.85 -10.97
C ARG A 22 61.13 8.95 -11.76
N PHE A 23 60.66 8.66 -12.97
CA PHE A 23 59.79 9.53 -13.74
C PHE A 23 58.33 9.13 -13.55
N ARG A 24 57.88 9.16 -12.30
CA ARG A 24 56.46 9.43 -11.96
C ARG A 24 56.21 10.91 -12.24
N SER A 25 56.40 11.29 -13.51
CA SER A 25 56.34 12.66 -14.00
C SER A 25 54.92 13.18 -13.83
N LEU A 26 54.79 14.49 -13.70
CA LEU A 26 53.61 15.23 -13.26
C LEU A 26 52.27 14.82 -13.92
N ALA A 27 52.30 14.14 -15.06
CA ALA A 27 51.15 13.47 -15.64
C ALA A 27 50.50 12.46 -14.67
N ALA A 28 51.27 11.59 -14.00
CA ALA A 28 50.72 10.68 -13.01
C ALA A 28 50.04 11.46 -11.87
N GLN A 29 50.65 12.55 -11.39
CA GLN A 29 50.06 13.40 -10.35
C GLN A 29 48.78 14.10 -10.82
N LYS A 30 48.72 14.58 -12.07
CA LYS A 30 47.52 15.14 -12.70
C LYS A 30 46.40 14.11 -12.78
N TRP A 31 46.72 12.86 -13.11
CA TRP A 31 45.73 11.77 -13.18
C TRP A 31 45.24 11.35 -11.80
N TRP A 32 46.08 11.42 -10.76
CA TRP A 32 45.66 11.20 -9.38
C TRP A 32 44.74 12.32 -8.86
N VAL A 33 45.01 13.59 -9.21
CA VAL A 33 44.10 14.70 -8.88
C VAL A 33 42.76 14.55 -9.59
N LEU A 34 42.77 14.15 -10.86
CA LEU A 34 41.56 13.89 -11.64
C LEU A 34 40.75 12.72 -11.05
N ALA A 35 41.42 11.63 -10.68
CA ALA A 35 40.79 10.49 -10.01
C ALA A 35 40.20 10.89 -8.65
N ALA A 36 40.93 11.66 -7.85
CA ALA A 36 40.44 12.16 -6.56
C ALA A 36 39.23 13.10 -6.73
N ALA A 37 39.23 13.96 -7.75
CA ALA A 37 38.11 14.83 -8.07
C ALA A 37 36.87 14.03 -8.50
N ILE A 38 37.05 12.99 -9.34
CA ILE A 38 35.96 12.10 -9.75
C ILE A 38 35.39 11.34 -8.55
N ILE A 39 36.25 10.76 -7.71
CA ILE A 39 35.82 10.03 -6.51
C ILE A 39 35.10 10.96 -5.54
N GLY A 40 35.62 12.17 -5.32
CA GLY A 40 34.98 13.18 -4.48
C GLY A 40 33.60 13.59 -5.02
N GLY A 41 33.49 13.83 -6.33
CA GLY A 41 32.21 14.13 -6.98
C GLY A 41 31.20 12.99 -6.84
N LEU A 42 31.63 11.74 -7.04
CA LEU A 42 30.79 10.56 -6.89
C LEU A 42 30.32 10.35 -5.44
N ALA A 43 31.22 10.56 -4.48
CA ALA A 43 30.91 10.46 -3.05
C ALA A 43 29.90 11.52 -2.60
N ILE A 44 30.04 12.75 -3.11
CA ILE A 44 29.08 13.83 -2.86
C ILE A 44 27.73 13.46 -3.49
N TRP A 45 27.71 13.00 -4.74
CA TRP A 45 26.48 12.64 -5.45
C TRP A 45 25.73 11.47 -4.78
N GLN A 46 26.41 10.39 -4.40
CA GLN A 46 25.81 9.30 -3.63
C GLN A 46 25.34 9.76 -2.25
N GLY A 47 26.10 10.62 -1.58
CA GLY A 47 25.76 11.16 -0.26
C GLY A 47 24.46 11.98 -0.28
N TYR A 48 24.16 12.67 -1.37
CA TYR A 48 22.87 13.36 -1.53
C TYR A 48 21.69 12.39 -1.63
N GLY A 49 21.83 11.29 -2.39
CA GLY A 49 20.78 10.29 -2.54
C GLY A 49 20.41 9.58 -1.24
N LEU A 50 21.40 9.29 -0.38
CA LEU A 50 21.18 8.67 0.93
C LEU A 50 20.50 9.61 1.95
N ARG A 51 20.62 10.93 1.74
CA ARG A 51 19.98 11.95 2.60
C ARG A 51 18.62 12.39 2.10
N ALA A 52 18.31 12.13 0.83
CA ALA A 52 16.97 12.31 0.30
C ALA A 52 16.08 11.21 0.91
N GLY A 53 15.29 11.59 1.91
CA GLY A 53 14.38 10.68 2.62
C GLY A 53 13.40 9.95 1.70
N ALA A 54 12.75 8.91 2.22
CA ALA A 54 11.82 8.08 1.46
C ALA A 54 10.70 8.94 0.83
N ILE A 55 10.52 8.79 -0.49
CA ILE A 55 9.41 9.41 -1.21
C ILE A 55 8.15 8.63 -0.86
N VAL A 56 7.23 9.27 -0.14
CA VAL A 56 5.96 8.66 0.26
C VAL A 56 4.84 9.17 -0.65
N PRO A 57 4.05 8.30 -1.28
CA PRO A 57 2.89 8.72 -2.05
C PRO A 57 1.84 9.30 -1.09
N VAL A 58 1.30 10.46 -1.44
CA VAL A 58 0.24 11.13 -0.69
C VAL A 58 -0.94 11.42 -1.59
N ASP A 59 -2.14 11.17 -1.07
CA ASP A 59 -3.39 11.48 -1.74
C ASP A 59 -4.02 12.74 -1.17
N THR A 60 -4.67 13.52 -2.04
CA THR A 60 -5.37 14.74 -1.64
C THR A 60 -6.77 14.42 -1.12
N VAL A 61 -7.07 14.81 0.11
CA VAL A 61 -8.40 14.61 0.71
C VAL A 61 -9.36 15.72 0.25
N ALA A 62 -10.49 15.32 -0.34
CA ALA A 62 -11.58 16.22 -0.70
C ALA A 62 -12.80 15.98 0.19
N ARG A 63 -13.50 17.05 0.57
CA ARG A 63 -14.76 16.96 1.33
C ARG A 63 -15.91 16.69 0.38
N GLY A 64 -16.71 15.68 0.68
CA GLY A 64 -17.95 15.34 -0.03
C GLY A 64 -19.07 15.01 0.95
N ASN A 65 -20.29 14.94 0.43
CA ASN A 65 -21.45 14.51 1.22
C ASN A 65 -21.49 12.99 1.27
N LEU A 66 -21.50 12.42 2.48
CA LEU A 66 -21.70 10.99 2.70
C LEU A 66 -23.17 10.78 3.10
N VAL A 67 -23.92 10.12 2.23
CA VAL A 67 -25.33 9.76 2.50
C VAL A 67 -25.37 8.28 2.83
N GLU A 68 -25.65 7.95 4.09
CA GLU A 68 -25.88 6.59 4.53
C GLU A 68 -27.39 6.35 4.65
N THR A 69 -27.91 5.44 3.83
CA THR A 69 -29.34 5.10 3.86
C THR A 69 -29.55 3.91 4.78
N VAL A 70 -30.22 4.14 5.91
CA VAL A 70 -30.66 3.07 6.83
C VAL A 70 -32.05 2.60 6.44
N VAL A 71 -32.27 1.28 6.45
CA VAL A 71 -33.58 0.67 6.19
C VAL A 71 -34.14 0.13 7.49
N ALA A 72 -35.36 0.54 7.83
CA ALA A 72 -36.10 0.01 8.96
C ALA A 72 -37.35 -0.73 8.47
N SER A 73 -37.54 -1.97 8.92
CA SER A 73 -38.79 -2.71 8.71
C SER A 73 -39.69 -2.56 9.93
N GLY A 74 -40.98 -2.29 9.72
CA GLY A 74 -41.99 -2.25 10.77
C GLY A 74 -43.18 -3.15 10.41
N HIS A 75 -43.82 -3.75 11.42
CA HIS A 75 -45.06 -4.51 11.25
C HIS A 75 -46.26 -3.58 11.45
N VAL A 76 -47.28 -3.71 10.59
CA VAL A 76 -48.49 -2.89 10.65
C VAL A 76 -49.61 -3.71 11.27
N GLU A 77 -50.08 -3.26 12.44
CA GLU A 77 -51.16 -3.89 13.17
C GLU A 77 -52.45 -3.07 13.09
N THR A 78 -53.59 -3.76 13.03
CA THR A 78 -54.91 -3.10 13.12
C THR A 78 -55.11 -2.52 14.52
N PRO A 79 -55.42 -1.22 14.68
CA PRO A 79 -55.54 -0.59 16.00
C PRO A 79 -56.68 -1.19 16.84
N TYR A 80 -57.70 -1.75 16.18
CA TYR A 80 -58.83 -2.39 16.84
C TYR A 80 -59.18 -3.68 16.10
N ARG A 81 -59.04 -4.83 16.78
CA ARG A 81 -59.49 -6.15 16.32
C ARG A 81 -60.35 -6.77 17.41
N VAL A 82 -61.57 -7.16 17.06
CA VAL A 82 -62.52 -7.80 17.97
C VAL A 82 -63.04 -9.09 17.35
N GLU A 83 -63.19 -10.11 18.17
CA GLU A 83 -63.80 -11.39 17.80
C GLU A 83 -65.18 -11.46 18.45
N ASN A 84 -66.23 -11.56 17.64
CA ASN A 84 -67.61 -11.59 18.12
C ASN A 84 -68.11 -13.05 18.15
N GLY A 85 -68.40 -13.55 19.36
CA GLY A 85 -69.04 -14.85 19.59
C GLY A 85 -70.45 -14.69 20.16
N SER A 86 -71.22 -15.78 20.17
CA SER A 86 -72.51 -15.79 20.85
C SER A 86 -72.34 -15.85 22.37
N GLN A 87 -73.13 -15.07 23.10
CA GLN A 87 -73.24 -15.16 24.56
C GLN A 87 -74.06 -16.35 25.04
N MET A 88 -74.90 -16.93 24.16
CA MET A 88 -75.82 -18.03 24.49
C MET A 88 -75.70 -19.18 23.50
N THR A 89 -75.86 -20.41 23.96
CA THR A 89 -75.85 -21.59 23.10
C THR A 89 -77.14 -21.67 22.30
N GLY A 90 -77.04 -21.77 20.97
CA GLY A 90 -78.15 -21.84 20.02
C GLY A 90 -77.68 -22.37 18.66
N THR A 91 -78.60 -22.58 17.71
CA THR A 91 -78.26 -23.07 16.36
C THR A 91 -78.39 -21.93 15.37
N VAL A 92 -77.35 -21.64 14.59
CA VAL A 92 -77.36 -20.51 13.64
C VAL A 92 -78.56 -20.60 12.69
N ALA A 93 -79.49 -19.65 12.82
CA ALA A 93 -80.68 -19.54 11.99
C ALA A 93 -80.40 -18.74 10.72
N GLN A 94 -79.64 -17.64 10.81
CA GLN A 94 -79.35 -16.76 9.67
C GLN A 94 -78.07 -15.93 9.86
N VAL A 95 -77.36 -15.67 8.76
CA VAL A 95 -76.25 -14.71 8.69
C VAL A 95 -76.57 -13.64 7.64
N PRO A 96 -77.14 -12.48 8.03
CA PRO A 96 -77.59 -11.43 7.10
C PRO A 96 -76.48 -10.54 6.52
N VAL A 97 -75.21 -10.89 6.67
CA VAL A 97 -74.05 -10.12 6.18
C VAL A 97 -73.15 -10.97 5.29
N ARG A 98 -72.44 -10.32 4.36
CA ARG A 98 -71.43 -10.96 3.51
C ARG A 98 -70.03 -10.79 4.08
N GLU A 99 -69.13 -11.72 3.75
CA GLU A 99 -67.72 -11.59 4.08
C GLU A 99 -67.11 -10.32 3.43
N GLY A 100 -66.30 -9.59 4.19
CA GLY A 100 -65.69 -8.33 3.74
C GLY A 100 -66.66 -7.13 3.68
N GLN A 101 -67.94 -7.32 4.03
CA GLN A 101 -68.91 -6.23 4.08
C GLN A 101 -68.57 -5.28 5.24
N ALA A 102 -68.54 -3.97 4.96
CA ALA A 102 -68.45 -2.97 6.01
C ALA A 102 -69.73 -2.97 6.85
N VAL A 103 -69.58 -2.97 8.18
CA VAL A 103 -70.68 -3.00 9.15
C VAL A 103 -70.56 -1.85 10.14
N THR A 104 -71.69 -1.37 10.63
CA THR A 104 -71.73 -0.33 11.68
C THR A 104 -71.92 -0.95 13.06
N ALA A 105 -71.55 -0.22 14.12
CA ALA A 105 -71.80 -0.66 15.49
C ALA A 105 -73.30 -0.93 15.72
N GLY A 106 -73.61 -2.06 16.37
CA GLY A 106 -74.99 -2.48 16.63
C GLY A 106 -75.72 -3.13 15.45
N GLN A 107 -75.08 -3.27 14.29
CA GLN A 107 -75.67 -3.98 13.16
C GLN A 107 -75.80 -5.49 13.46
N LEU A 108 -76.94 -6.07 13.09
CA LEU A 108 -77.20 -7.51 13.25
C LEU A 108 -76.25 -8.32 12.34
N LEU A 109 -75.44 -9.19 12.96
CA LEU A 109 -74.48 -10.04 12.23
C LEU A 109 -74.93 -11.49 12.10
N VAL A 110 -75.58 -12.04 13.13
CA VAL A 110 -76.02 -13.46 13.20
C VAL A 110 -77.29 -13.58 14.03
N VAL A 111 -78.17 -14.51 13.64
CA VAL A 111 -79.35 -14.96 14.39
C VAL A 111 -79.16 -16.43 14.77
N LEU A 112 -79.49 -16.78 16.01
CA LEU A 112 -79.33 -18.12 16.62
C LEU A 112 -80.68 -18.83 16.86
#